data_AF-A0A519GYA3-F1
#
_entry.id   AF-A0A519GYA3-F1
#
_cell.length_a   1.000
_cell.length_b   1.000
_cell.length_c   1.000
_cell.angle_alpha   90.00
_cell.angle_beta   90.00
_cell.angle_gamma   90.00
#
_symmetry.space_group_name_H-M   'P 1'
#
loop_
_entity.id
_entity.type
_entity.pdbx_description
1 polymer ?
#
loop_
_entity_poly.entity_id
_entity_poly.type
_entity_poly.pdbx_seq_one_letter_code
_entity_poly.pdbx_strand_id
1 'polypeptide(L)'
;MIKLTFALVRRPEFTRESFQDYWFNTHAPLVASVREALRIRRYVQLHSLPAEISDSLQAVRGGPNGFDGVAQLWWDSFEDMAGADDEAAKAAGR
;
A
#
# COMPACT_ATOMS: atom_id res chain seq x y z
N MET A 1 -5.27 -18.24 -0.55
CA MET A 1 -4.57 -16.95 -0.39
C MET A 1 -4.99 -15.98 -1.48
N ILE A 2 -5.51 -14.83 -1.06
CA ILE A 2 -5.85 -13.67 -1.92
C ILE A 2 -4.78 -12.61 -1.74
N LYS A 3 -4.40 -11.92 -2.82
CA LYS A 3 -3.47 -10.78 -2.77
C LYS A 3 -4.11 -9.55 -3.41
N LEU A 4 -4.22 -8.47 -2.66
CA LEU A 4 -4.56 -7.14 -3.17
C LEU A 4 -3.30 -6.32 -3.35
N THR A 5 -3.18 -5.63 -4.49
CA THR A 5 -2.04 -4.77 -4.79
C THR A 5 -2.54 -3.36 -5.09
N PHE A 6 -2.06 -2.40 -4.32
CA PHE A 6 -2.31 -0.98 -4.53
C PHE A 6 -1.08 -0.35 -5.17
N ALA A 7 -1.24 0.24 -6.35
CA ALA A 7 -0.24 1.09 -6.97
C ALA A 7 -0.52 2.54 -6.54
N LEU A 8 0.35 3.10 -5.71
CA LEU A 8 0.09 4.34 -5.00
C LEU A 8 0.67 5.53 -5.76
N VAL A 9 -0.16 6.56 -5.92
CA VAL A 9 0.27 7.91 -6.33
C VAL A 9 0.01 8.82 -5.14
N ARG A 10 1.04 9.57 -4.72
CA ARG A 10 0.90 10.50 -3.60
C ARG A 10 -0.04 11.65 -3.97
N ARG A 11 -0.67 12.25 -2.96
CA ARG A 11 -1.46 13.47 -3.16
C ARG A 11 -0.51 14.64 -3.56
N PRO A 12 -0.95 15.58 -4.41
CA PRO A 12 -0.09 16.60 -5.00
C PRO A 12 0.60 17.53 -3.98
N GLU A 13 0.03 17.70 -2.79
CA GLU A 13 0.59 18.49 -1.70
C GLU A 13 1.75 17.80 -0.96
N PHE A 14 1.97 16.50 -1.17
CA PHE A 14 3.07 15.77 -0.56
C PHE A 14 4.29 15.68 -1.48
N THR A 15 5.47 15.92 -0.90
CA THR A 15 6.71 15.46 -1.53
C THR A 15 6.76 13.93 -1.47
N ARG A 16 7.57 13.30 -2.34
CA ARG A 16 7.75 11.84 -2.30
C ARG A 16 8.31 11.41 -0.95
N GLU A 17 9.31 12.13 -0.46
CA GLU A 17 9.94 11.88 0.84
C GLU A 17 8.92 11.96 1.97
N SER A 18 8.12 13.02 2.06
CA SER A 18 7.11 13.14 3.12
C SER A 18 6.03 12.08 3.02
N PHE A 19 5.63 11.70 1.81
CA PHE A 19 4.68 10.61 1.59
C PHE A 19 5.26 9.28 2.09
N GLN A 20 6.49 8.95 1.69
CA GLN A 20 7.13 7.69 2.07
C GLN A 20 7.42 7.63 3.57
N ASP A 21 7.88 8.72 4.18
CA ASP A 21 8.10 8.82 5.63
C ASP A 21 6.79 8.57 6.39
N TYR A 22 5.72 9.30 6.04
CA TYR A 22 4.41 9.10 6.66
C TYR A 22 3.88 7.68 6.45
N TRP A 23 4.04 7.14 5.24
CA TRP A 23 3.54 5.82 4.89
C TRP A 23 4.20 4.72 5.72
N PHE A 24 5.52 4.82 5.92
CA PHE A 24 6.26 3.85 6.72
C PHE A 24 6.10 4.08 8.23
N ASN A 25 6.30 5.31 8.70
CA ASN A 25 6.40 5.60 10.13
C ASN A 25 5.04 5.83 10.82
N THR A 26 4.00 6.18 10.07
CA THR A 26 2.65 6.44 10.63
C THR A 26 1.64 5.40 10.16
N HIS A 27 1.53 5.19 8.86
CA HIS A 27 0.49 4.32 8.32
C HIS A 27 0.81 2.83 8.51
N ALA A 28 2.07 2.39 8.40
CA ALA A 28 2.41 0.98 8.62
C ALA A 28 2.10 0.50 10.05
N PRO A 29 2.45 1.24 11.13
CA PRO A 29 2.04 0.89 12.49
C PRO A 29 0.52 0.84 12.67
N LEU A 30 -0.22 1.75 12.03
CA LEU A 30 -1.69 1.74 12.06
C LEU A 30 -2.24 0.46 11.42
N VAL A 31 -1.77 0.09 10.23
CA VAL A 31 -2.19 -1.18 9.59
C VAL A 31 -1.84 -2.37 10.46
N ALA A 32 -0.67 -2.35 11.10
CA ALA A 32 -0.27 -3.41 12.03
C ALA A 32 -1.18 -3.51 13.25
N SER A 33 -1.65 -2.38 13.81
CA SER A 33 -2.53 -2.39 14.99
C SER A 33 -3.93 -2.92 14.70
N VAL A 34 -4.41 -2.76 13.46
CA VAL A 34 -5.75 -3.24 13.06
C VAL A 34 -5.74 -4.53 12.23
N ARG A 35 -4.56 -5.12 11.99
CA ARG A 35 -4.39 -6.27 11.07
C ARG A 35 -5.30 -7.45 11.42
N GLU A 36 -5.56 -7.70 12.70
CA GLU A 36 -6.35 -8.84 13.17
C GLU A 36 -7.84 -8.61 12.91
N ALA A 37 -8.34 -7.40 13.21
CA ALA A 37 -9.70 -7.00 12.89
C ALA A 37 -9.99 -7.05 11.38
N LEU A 38 -8.99 -6.70 10.56
CA LEU A 38 -9.07 -6.78 9.10
C LEU A 38 -8.64 -8.13 8.50
N ARG A 39 -8.28 -9.10 9.36
CA ARG A 39 -7.83 -10.45 8.97
C ARG A 39 -6.68 -10.44 7.96
N ILE A 40 -5.84 -9.41 8.01
CA ILE A 40 -4.69 -9.21 7.11
C ILE A 40 -3.59 -10.19 7.52
N ARG A 41 -3.30 -11.15 6.64
CA ARG A 41 -2.25 -12.15 6.83
C ARG A 41 -0.85 -11.59 6.66
N ARG A 42 -0.70 -10.60 5.78
CA ARG A 42 0.56 -9.93 5.46
C ARG A 42 0.29 -8.54 4.90
N TYR A 43 1.12 -7.57 5.28
CA TYR A 43 1.20 -6.24 4.70
C TYR A 43 2.64 -5.96 4.28
N VAL A 44 2.84 -5.47 3.06
CA VAL A 44 4.16 -5.10 2.52
C VAL A 44 4.06 -3.74 1.85
N GLN A 45 5.03 -2.88 2.14
CA GLN A 45 5.26 -1.63 1.42
C GLN A 45 6.51 -1.78 0.55
N LEU A 46 6.37 -1.50 -0.75
CA LEU A 46 7.49 -1.35 -1.67
C LEU A 46 7.59 0.13 -2.02
N HIS A 47 8.63 0.79 -1.52
CA HIS A 47 8.89 2.19 -1.79
C HIS A 47 9.59 2.31 -3.14
N SER A 48 9.03 3.14 -4.03
CA SER A 48 9.68 3.41 -5.30
C SER A 48 10.97 4.19 -5.06
N LEU A 49 11.99 3.87 -5.85
CA LEU A 49 13.24 4.62 -5.88
C LEU A 49 13.00 6.06 -6.37
N PRO A 50 13.95 6.97 -6.11
CA PRO A 50 13.97 8.30 -6.70
C PRO A 50 13.81 8.26 -8.23
N ALA A 51 13.16 9.29 -8.79
CA ALA A 51 12.77 9.32 -10.21
C ALA A 51 14.00 9.19 -11.12
N GLU A 52 15.10 9.81 -10.72
CA GLU A 52 16.37 9.84 -11.45
C GLU A 52 16.92 8.42 -11.70
N ILE A 53 16.61 7.47 -10.81
CA ILE A 53 17.01 6.07 -10.95
C ILE A 53 16.03 5.31 -11.86
N SER A 54 14.72 5.58 -11.75
CA SER A 54 13.68 4.87 -12.50
C SER A 54 13.47 5.38 -13.93
N ASP A 55 13.77 6.64 -14.21
CA ASP A 55 13.46 7.30 -15.49
C ASP A 55 14.17 6.61 -16.66
N SER A 56 15.43 6.21 -16.46
CA SER A 56 16.21 5.48 -17.46
C SER A 56 15.56 4.13 -17.80
N LEU A 57 15.07 3.40 -16.78
CA LEU A 57 14.39 2.11 -16.95
C LEU A 57 13.02 2.28 -17.61
N GLN A 58 12.29 3.34 -17.27
CA GLN A 58 11.00 3.68 -17.87
C GLN A 58 11.17 4.02 -19.36
N ALA A 59 12.16 4.85 -19.70
CA ALA A 59 12.43 5.30 -21.06
C ALA A 59 12.76 4.13 -22.01
N VAL A 60 13.59 3.18 -21.56
CA VAL A 60 13.95 1.99 -22.35
C VAL A 60 12.74 1.12 -22.66
N ARG A 61 11.74 1.08 -21.78
CA ARG A 61 10.55 0.22 -21.93
C ARG A 61 9.33 0.95 -22.47
N GLY A 62 9.40 2.26 -22.72
CA GLY A 62 8.25 3.09 -23.11
C GLY A 62 7.10 3.04 -22.08
N GLY A 63 7.44 2.89 -20.79
CA GLY A 63 6.44 2.68 -19.73
C GLY A 63 5.72 3.96 -19.31
N PRO A 64 4.52 3.84 -18.70
CA PRO A 64 3.83 4.98 -18.10
C PRO A 64 4.60 5.52 -16.89
N ASN A 65 4.20 6.69 -16.40
CA ASN A 65 4.77 7.30 -15.19
C ASN A 65 4.78 6.30 -14.02
N GLY A 66 5.89 6.27 -13.29
CA GLY A 66 6.03 5.43 -12.11
C GLY A 66 5.06 5.78 -10.98
N PHE A 67 4.76 4.78 -10.16
CA PHE A 67 4.06 4.96 -8.89
C PHE A 67 5.03 5.40 -7.80
N ASP A 68 4.53 6.02 -6.74
CA ASP A 68 5.35 6.41 -5.57
C ASP A 68 5.62 5.25 -4.61
N GLY A 69 4.86 4.17 -4.75
CA GLY A 69 5.10 2.90 -4.11
C GLY A 69 4.00 1.88 -4.41
N VAL A 70 4.18 0.67 -3.90
CA VAL A 70 3.21 -0.41 -4.02
C VAL A 70 2.90 -0.99 -2.64
N ALA A 71 1.64 -0.96 -2.23
CA ALA A 71 1.17 -1.71 -1.07
C ALA A 71 0.68 -3.09 -1.51
N GLN A 72 1.01 -4.13 -0.75
CA GLN A 72 0.47 -5.46 -0.96
C GLN A 72 -0.12 -5.99 0.34
N LEU A 73 -1.34 -6.51 0.25
CA LEU A 73 -2.07 -7.13 1.35
C LEU A 73 -2.46 -8.54 0.97
N TRP A 74 -2.44 -9.44 1.95
CA TRP A 74 -2.87 -10.83 1.75
C TRP A 74 -3.91 -11.26 2.77
N TRP A 75 -4.78 -12.16 2.33
CA TRP A 75 -5.76 -12.87 3.15
C TRP A 75 -5.72 -14.35 2.81
N ASP A 76 -6.22 -15.20 3.71
CA ASP A 76 -6.27 -16.64 3.47
C ASP A 76 -7.37 -17.00 2.45
N SER A 77 -8.52 -16.32 2.51
CA SER A 77 -9.67 -16.51 1.61
C SER A 77 -10.33 -15.19 1.16
N PHE A 78 -11.24 -15.27 0.18
CA PHE A 78 -12.10 -14.13 -0.18
C PHE A 78 -13.09 -13.77 0.92
N GLU A 79 -13.51 -14.74 1.74
CA GLU A 79 -14.38 -14.51 2.89
C GLU A 79 -13.66 -13.69 3.97
N ASP A 80 -12.37 -13.96 4.23
CA ASP A 80 -11.56 -13.14 5.14
C ASP A 80 -11.39 -11.70 4.62
N MET A 81 -11.31 -11.52 3.30
CA MET A 81 -11.19 -10.21 2.67
C MET A 81 -12.52 -9.45 2.62
N ALA A 82 -13.65 -10.14 2.39
CA ALA A 82 -14.99 -9.57 2.29
C ALA A 82 -15.67 -9.41 3.65
N GLY A 83 -15.26 -10.17 4.66
CA GLY A 83 -15.75 -10.12 6.05
C GLY A 83 -15.50 -8.80 6.78
N ALA A 84 -15.03 -7.79 6.05
CA ALA A 84 -15.00 -6.40 6.47
C ALA A 84 -16.39 -5.78 6.76
N ASP A 85 -17.49 -6.53 6.53
CA ASP A 85 -18.85 -6.14 6.92
C ASP A 85 -19.11 -6.21 8.44
N ASP A 86 -18.18 -6.75 9.23
CA ASP A 86 -18.16 -6.62 10.68
C ASP A 86 -17.86 -5.16 11.10
N GLU A 87 -18.55 -4.65 12.12
CA GLU A 87 -18.41 -3.27 12.60
C GLU A 87 -16.99 -2.96 13.06
N ALA A 88 -16.28 -3.94 13.63
CA ALA A 88 -14.86 -3.79 13.99
C ALA A 88 -13.98 -3.57 12.74
N ALA A 89 -14.26 -4.29 11.66
CA ALA A 89 -13.52 -4.16 10.42
C ALA A 89 -13.88 -2.86 9.66
N LYS A 90 -15.14 -2.44 9.67
CA LYS A 90 -15.55 -1.12 9.16
C LYS A 90 -14.89 0.03 9.93
N ALA A 91 -14.81 -0.07 11.26
CA ALA A 91 -14.14 0.93 12.08
C ALA A 91 -12.62 0.96 11.80
N ALA A 92 -12.00 -0.20 11.62
CA ALA A 92 -10.58 -0.34 11.31
C ALA A 92 -10.19 0.14 9.89
N GLY A 93 -11.13 0.12 8.94
CA GLY A 93 -10.90 0.52 7.55
C GLY A 93 -11.07 2.02 7.26
N ARG A 94 -11.42 2.85 8.26
CA ARG A 94 -11.62 4.30 8.11
C ARG A 94 -10.34 5.12 8.21
#